data_AF-A0A7S4MLQ2-F1
#
_entry.id   AF-A0A7S4MLQ2-F1
#
_cell.length_a   1.000
_cell.length_b   1.000
_cell.length_c   1.000
_cell.angle_alpha   90.00
_cell.angle_beta   90.00
_cell.angle_gamma   90.00
#
_symmetry.space_group_name_H-M   'P 1'
#
loop_
_entity.id
_entity.type
_entity.pdbx_description
1 polymer ?
#
loop_
_entity_poly.entity_id
_entity_poly.type
_entity_poly.pdbx_seq_one_letter_code
_entity_poly.pdbx_strand_id
1 'polypeptide(L)'
;GRPAPVPCRIMGDQHELRPEHNEALVEYIRFQRRKRDSTVAEVAAEFKELKESRLFEDNYTREDVEALFDGLLAVVRGTMKREVQSSMHSSVLILKQTLEQAEKSGITITTDFALSEDRTLLDAVASWESNIGAGTVAPQLKARAALGVARAAAPLGV
;
A
#
# COMPACT_ATOMS: atom_id res chain seq x y z
N GLY A 1 -8.43 22.00 -28.08
CA GLY A 1 -9.22 20.77 -27.91
C GLY A 1 -8.37 19.75 -27.19
N ARG A 2 -8.84 19.18 -26.09
CA ARG A 2 -8.12 18.14 -25.36
C ARG A 2 -8.31 16.82 -26.13
N PRO A 3 -7.26 16.04 -26.43
CA PRO A 3 -7.41 14.77 -27.13
C PRO A 3 -8.31 13.83 -26.30
N ALA A 4 -9.20 13.12 -26.99
CA ALA A 4 -10.10 12.15 -26.36
C ALA A 4 -9.29 11.05 -25.67
N PRO A 5 -9.74 10.55 -24.50
CA PRO A 5 -9.06 9.46 -23.81
C PRO A 5 -9.05 8.23 -24.74
N VAL A 6 -7.84 7.75 -25.05
CA VAL A 6 -7.65 6.52 -25.82
C VAL A 6 -8.22 5.36 -24.99
N PRO A 7 -9.19 4.59 -25.51
CA PRO A 7 -9.72 3.45 -24.77
C PRO A 7 -8.59 2.46 -24.48
N CYS A 8 -8.47 2.04 -23.21
CA CYS A 8 -7.54 1.00 -22.83
C CYS A 8 -7.92 -0.28 -23.58
N ARG A 9 -7.10 -0.72 -24.55
CA ARG A 9 -7.39 -1.88 -25.38
C ARG A 9 -7.05 -3.13 -24.57
N ILE A 10 -8.01 -3.64 -23.80
CA ILE A 10 -7.86 -4.90 -23.08
C ILE A 10 -8.00 -6.04 -24.10
N MET A 11 -6.87 -6.67 -24.46
CA MET A 11 -6.85 -7.91 -25.25
C MET A 11 -6.25 -9.03 -24.39
N GLY A 12 -7.10 -9.94 -23.91
CA GLY A 12 -6.69 -11.16 -23.18
C GLY A 12 -6.38 -10.99 -21.69
N ASP A 13 -5.95 -12.10 -21.06
CA ASP A 13 -5.63 -12.26 -19.61
C ASP A 13 -4.28 -11.64 -19.17
N GLN A 14 -3.60 -10.92 -20.06
CA GLN A 14 -2.35 -10.22 -19.76
C GLN A 14 -2.52 -8.74 -20.11
N HIS A 15 -2.60 -7.88 -19.10
CA HIS A 15 -2.73 -6.44 -19.30
C HIS A 15 -1.48 -5.72 -18.80
N GLU A 16 -0.64 -5.27 -19.73
CA GLU A 16 0.43 -4.34 -19.41
C GLU A 16 -0.16 -2.95 -19.17
N LEU A 17 0.12 -2.40 -17.98
CA LEU A 17 -0.23 -1.02 -17.66
C LEU A 17 0.47 -0.08 -18.65
N ARG A 18 -0.22 0.99 -19.05
CA ARG A 18 0.40 2.07 -19.83
C ARG A 18 1.65 2.59 -19.11
N PRO A 19 2.70 3.02 -19.84
CA PRO A 19 3.94 3.49 -19.23
C PRO A 19 3.73 4.55 -18.16
N GLU A 20 2.82 5.50 -18.39
CA GLU A 20 2.51 6.58 -17.45
C GLU A 20 1.87 6.06 -16.16
N HIS A 21 1.03 5.03 -16.25
CA HIS A 21 0.42 4.39 -15.08
C HIS A 21 1.43 3.53 -14.31
N ASN A 22 2.31 2.83 -15.04
CA ASN A 22 3.38 2.06 -14.43
C ASN A 22 4.36 2.97 -13.67
N GLU A 23 4.72 4.12 -14.26
CA GLU A 23 5.54 5.14 -13.60
C GLU A 23 4.89 5.68 -12.33
N ALA A 24 3.58 5.99 -12.37
CA ALA A 24 2.84 6.42 -11.18
C ALA A 24 2.87 5.37 -10.05
N LEU A 25 2.78 4.07 -10.36
CA LEU A 25 2.91 3.00 -9.37
C LEU A 25 4.33 2.92 -8.79
N VAL A 26 5.35 3.04 -9.64
CA VAL A 26 6.76 3.08 -9.22
C VAL A 26 7.02 4.25 -8.27
N GLU A 27 6.51 5.45 -8.61
CA GLU A 27 6.61 6.63 -7.74
C GLU A 27 5.91 6.42 -6.40
N TYR A 28 4.73 5.81 -6.42
CA TYR A 28 3.98 5.50 -5.21
C TYR A 28 4.72 4.52 -4.30
N ILE A 29 5.31 3.44 -4.85
CA ILE A 29 6.12 2.52 -4.02
C ILE A 29 7.36 3.20 -3.46
N ARG A 30 8.06 4.03 -4.25
CA ARG A 30 9.21 4.80 -3.74
C ARG A 30 8.80 5.75 -2.62
N PHE A 31 7.63 6.39 -2.75
CA PHE A 31 7.05 7.22 -1.71
C PHE A 31 6.78 6.41 -0.44
N GLN A 32 6.13 5.25 -0.55
CA GLN A 32 5.83 4.41 0.60
C GLN A 32 7.07 3.81 1.27
N ARG A 33 8.09 3.47 0.49
CA ARG A 33 9.40 3.05 1.01
C ARG A 33 10.04 4.14 1.88
N ARG A 34 10.10 5.38 1.37
CA ARG A 34 10.63 6.51 2.16
C ARG A 34 9.85 6.71 3.46
N LYS A 35 8.52 6.58 3.39
CA LYS A 35 7.66 6.69 4.57
C LYS A 35 7.96 5.60 5.59
N ARG A 36 8.04 4.34 5.17
CA ARG A 36 8.44 3.21 6.03
C ARG A 36 9.80 3.45 6.69
N ASP A 37 10.80 3.80 5.89
CA ASP A 37 12.17 3.99 6.37
C ASP A 37 12.23 5.17 7.38
N SER A 38 11.44 6.23 7.15
CA SER A 38 11.27 7.34 8.09
C SER A 38 10.59 6.91 9.40
N THR A 39 9.52 6.12 9.34
CA THR A 39 8.84 5.61 10.55
C THR A 39 9.77 4.74 11.40
N VAL A 40 10.56 3.87 10.76
CA VAL A 40 11.54 3.03 11.45
C VAL A 40 12.63 3.88 12.11
N ALA A 41 13.10 4.92 11.41
CA ALA A 41 14.07 5.86 11.96
C ALA A 41 13.52 6.66 13.14
N GLU A 42 12.25 7.10 13.08
CA GLU A 42 11.56 7.80 14.18
C GLU A 42 11.48 6.89 15.41
N VAL A 43 11.03 5.63 15.25
CA VAL A 43 11.00 4.67 16.36
C VAL A 43 12.40 4.44 16.94
N ALA A 44 13.43 4.26 16.10
CA ALA A 44 14.80 4.11 16.58
C ALA A 44 15.30 5.34 17.36
N ALA A 45 14.89 6.54 16.95
CA ALA A 45 15.20 7.77 17.66
C ALA A 45 14.55 7.82 19.05
N GLU A 46 13.32 7.32 19.23
CA GLU A 46 12.67 7.23 20.55
C GLU A 46 13.46 6.34 21.52
N PHE A 47 14.00 5.21 21.04
CA PHE A 47 14.86 4.35 21.85
C PHE A 47 16.18 5.01 22.19
N LYS A 48 16.75 5.78 21.25
CA LYS A 48 17.98 6.54 21.48
C LYS A 48 17.76 7.63 22.52
N GLU A 49 16.68 8.40 22.38
CA GLU A 49 16.29 9.44 23.32
C GLU A 49 16.12 8.88 24.73
N LEU A 50 15.41 7.76 24.89
CA LEU A 50 15.27 7.11 26.20
C LEU A 50 16.63 6.80 26.85
N LYS A 51 17.58 6.27 26.06
CA LYS A 51 18.93 5.93 26.55
C LYS A 51 19.74 7.16 26.95
N GLU A 52 19.60 8.26 26.21
CA GLU A 52 20.40 9.46 26.43
C GLU A 52 19.81 10.39 27.50
N SER A 53 18.47 10.45 27.64
CA SER A 53 17.81 11.43 28.51
C SER A 53 17.12 10.86 29.75
N ARG A 54 16.83 9.54 29.78
CA ARG A 54 16.12 8.91 30.92
C ARG A 54 16.89 7.76 31.58
N LEU A 55 17.81 7.13 30.85
CA LEU A 55 18.64 6.04 31.36
C LEU A 55 20.03 6.54 31.81
N PHE A 56 20.08 7.42 32.81
CA PHE A 56 21.32 8.07 33.29
C PHE A 56 21.71 7.75 34.74
N GLU A 57 20.90 6.99 35.47
CA GLU A 57 21.16 6.65 36.87
C GLU A 57 22.03 5.38 36.99
N ASP A 58 22.85 5.30 38.04
CA ASP A 58 23.76 4.16 38.25
C ASP A 58 23.04 2.91 38.79
N ASN A 59 21.89 3.08 39.46
CA ASN A 59 21.11 1.99 40.03
C ASN A 59 19.62 2.22 39.73
N TYR A 60 18.95 1.18 39.24
CA TYR A 60 17.52 1.21 38.99
C TYR A 60 16.81 0.16 39.84
N THR A 61 15.68 0.54 40.43
CA THR A 61 14.74 -0.45 40.96
C THR A 61 13.98 -1.11 39.82
N ARG A 62 13.30 -2.21 40.12
CA ARG A 62 12.45 -2.89 39.14
C ARG A 62 11.36 -1.95 38.64
N GLU A 63 10.75 -1.20 39.55
CA GLU A 63 9.67 -0.27 39.29
C GLU A 63 10.11 0.86 38.37
N ASP A 64 11.34 1.36 38.52
CA ASP A 64 11.90 2.39 37.62
C ASP A 64 12.05 1.85 36.19
N VAL A 65 12.56 0.63 36.05
CA VAL A 65 12.73 -0.02 34.74
C VAL A 65 11.38 -0.29 34.09
N GLU A 66 10.38 -0.77 34.84
CA GLU A 66 9.01 -0.97 34.35
C GLU A 66 8.42 0.36 33.85
N ALA A 67 8.56 1.44 34.62
CA ALA A 67 8.07 2.77 34.24
C ALA A 67 8.75 3.34 32.99
N LEU A 68 10.07 3.09 32.80
CA LEU A 68 10.79 3.49 31.60
C LEU A 68 10.26 2.75 30.36
N PHE A 69 10.04 1.44 30.45
CA PHE A 69 9.49 0.65 29.36
C PHE A 69 8.04 1.02 29.03
N ASP A 70 7.20 1.26 30.02
CA ASP A 70 5.82 1.70 29.81
C ASP A 70 5.76 3.06 29.12
N GLY A 71 6.63 4.00 29.52
CA GLY A 71 6.78 5.29 28.86
C GLY A 71 7.20 5.15 27.40
N LEU A 72 8.23 4.33 27.13
CA LEU A 72 8.68 4.08 25.76
C LEU A 72 7.59 3.41 24.91
N LEU A 73 6.89 2.42 25.46
CA LEU A 73 5.80 1.74 24.79
C LEU A 73 4.67 2.71 24.43
N ALA A 74 4.32 3.64 25.32
CA ALA A 74 3.31 4.65 25.05
C ALA A 74 3.69 5.54 23.85
N VAL A 75 4.95 5.99 23.80
CA VAL A 75 5.46 6.84 22.70
C VAL A 75 5.50 6.07 21.39
N VAL A 76 6.11 4.87 21.37
CA VAL A 76 6.20 4.03 20.17
C VAL A 76 4.82 3.65 19.65
N ARG A 77 3.87 3.29 20.53
CA ARG A 77 2.46 3.04 20.13
C ARG A 77 1.83 4.28 19.51
N GLY A 78 2.11 5.46 20.05
CA GLY A 78 1.66 6.74 19.49
C GLY A 78 2.18 6.95 18.07
N THR A 79 3.49 6.80 17.87
CA THR A 79 4.14 6.92 16.55
C THR A 79 3.57 5.93 15.55
N MET A 80 3.52 4.64 15.90
CA MET A 80 2.98 3.61 15.01
C MET A 80 1.51 3.83 14.68
N LYS A 81 0.69 4.25 15.66
CA LYS A 81 -0.74 4.54 15.41
C LYS A 81 -0.91 5.70 14.43
N ARG A 82 -0.14 6.79 14.59
CA ARG A 82 -0.17 7.93 13.65
C ARG A 82 0.19 7.48 12.24
N GLU A 83 1.26 6.71 12.09
CA GLU A 83 1.74 6.30 10.77
C GLU A 83 0.80 5.31 10.07
N VAL A 84 0.27 4.33 10.81
CA VAL A 84 -0.74 3.40 10.27
C VAL A 84 -2.00 4.14 9.85
N GLN A 85 -2.53 5.05 10.68
CA GLN A 85 -3.70 5.86 10.34
C GLN A 85 -3.46 6.73 9.11
N SER A 86 -2.30 7.38 9.04
CA SER A 86 -1.87 8.18 7.89
C SER A 86 -1.80 7.35 6.61
N SER A 87 -1.27 6.12 6.68
CA SER A 87 -1.25 5.17 5.57
C SER A 87 -2.66 4.78 5.12
N MET A 88 -3.56 4.46 6.07
CA MET A 88 -4.96 4.14 5.75
C MET A 88 -5.67 5.29 5.04
N HIS A 89 -5.54 6.53 5.54
CA HIS A 89 -6.13 7.71 4.91
C HIS A 89 -5.60 7.91 3.48
N SER A 90 -4.29 7.77 3.28
CA SER A 90 -3.68 7.85 1.95
C SER A 90 -4.24 6.80 0.98
N SER A 91 -4.37 5.55 1.43
CA SER A 91 -4.94 4.47 0.60
C SER A 91 -6.39 4.75 0.19
N VAL A 92 -7.21 5.26 1.12
CA VAL A 92 -8.61 5.64 0.83
C VAL A 92 -8.67 6.78 -0.18
N LEU A 93 -7.81 7.80 -0.04
CA LEU A 93 -7.78 8.93 -0.97
C LEU A 93 -7.40 8.49 -2.39
N ILE A 94 -6.40 7.62 -2.53
CA ILE A 94 -5.98 7.10 -3.83
C ILE A 94 -7.11 6.27 -4.47
N LEU A 95 -7.72 5.36 -3.69
CA LEU A 95 -8.85 4.57 -4.17
C LEU A 95 -10.00 5.46 -4.65
N LYS A 96 -10.37 6.47 -3.86
CA LYS A 96 -11.41 7.43 -4.22
C LYS A 96 -11.07 8.18 -5.52
N GLN A 97 -9.85 8.69 -5.64
CA GLN A 97 -9.41 9.39 -6.86
C GLN A 97 -9.46 8.49 -8.10
N THR A 98 -9.11 7.21 -7.98
CA THR A 98 -9.20 6.24 -9.07
C THR A 98 -10.66 5.97 -9.45
N LEU A 99 -11.54 5.75 -8.47
CA LEU A 99 -12.97 5.49 -8.71
C LEU A 99 -13.65 6.71 -9.36
N GLU A 100 -13.39 7.92 -8.88
CA GLU A 100 -13.96 9.15 -9.48
C GLU A 100 -13.49 9.37 -10.93
N GLN A 101 -12.24 9.01 -11.25
CA GLN A 101 -11.73 9.10 -12.63
C GLN A 101 -12.38 8.07 -13.54
N ALA A 102 -12.66 6.87 -13.03
CA ALA A 102 -13.37 5.83 -13.75
C ALA A 102 -14.81 6.23 -14.04
N GLU A 103 -15.54 6.73 -13.03
CA GLU A 103 -16.91 7.22 -13.18
C GLU A 103 -17.01 8.37 -14.20
N LYS A 104 -16.09 9.35 -14.14
CA LYS A 104 -16.01 10.43 -15.13
C LYS A 104 -15.77 9.92 -16.56
N SER A 105 -15.14 8.76 -16.69
CA SER A 105 -14.88 8.10 -17.97
C SER A 105 -15.98 7.12 -18.38
N GLY A 106 -17.06 7.01 -17.58
CA GLY A 106 -18.15 6.06 -17.82
C GLY A 106 -17.77 4.60 -17.60
N ILE A 107 -16.73 4.32 -16.81
CA ILE A 107 -16.21 2.97 -16.52
C ILE A 107 -16.54 2.59 -15.08
N THR A 108 -17.14 1.42 -14.91
CA THR A 108 -17.33 0.80 -13.58
C THR A 108 -16.12 -0.07 -13.25
N ILE A 109 -15.42 0.23 -12.15
CA ILE A 109 -14.32 -0.58 -11.62
C ILE A 109 -14.83 -1.41 -10.45
N THR A 110 -14.54 -2.71 -10.45
CA THR A 110 -14.77 -3.60 -9.31
C THR A 110 -13.45 -3.80 -8.56
N THR A 111 -13.48 -3.63 -7.24
CA THR A 111 -12.32 -3.88 -6.37
C THR A 111 -12.59 -5.09 -5.50
N ASP A 112 -11.70 -6.07 -5.53
CA ASP A 112 -11.73 -7.23 -4.63
C ASP A 112 -10.73 -7.03 -3.49
N PHE A 113 -11.24 -6.75 -2.29
CA PHE A 113 -10.42 -6.55 -1.11
C PHE A 113 -9.75 -7.84 -0.62
N ALA A 114 -10.32 -9.01 -0.90
CA ALA A 114 -9.71 -10.27 -0.49
C ALA A 114 -8.36 -10.50 -1.20
N LEU A 115 -8.25 -10.08 -2.47
CA LEU A 115 -6.99 -10.14 -3.21
C LEU A 115 -5.92 -9.20 -2.65
N SER A 116 -6.32 -8.11 -1.96
CA SER A 116 -5.36 -7.20 -1.33
C SER A 116 -4.63 -7.83 -0.13
N GLU A 117 -5.18 -8.91 0.43
CA GLU A 117 -4.60 -9.70 1.52
C GLU A 117 -3.94 -10.99 1.03
N ASP A 118 -3.99 -11.27 -0.28
CA ASP A 118 -3.39 -12.47 -0.85
C ASP A 118 -1.87 -12.43 -0.70
N ARG A 119 -1.34 -13.39 0.06
CA ARG A 119 0.09 -13.43 0.39
C ARG A 119 0.97 -13.59 -0.84
N THR A 120 0.52 -14.33 -1.86
CA THR A 120 1.30 -14.54 -3.08
C THR A 120 1.43 -13.26 -3.90
N LEU A 121 0.36 -12.45 -3.95
CA LEU A 121 0.38 -11.14 -4.61
C LEU A 121 1.22 -10.14 -3.81
N LEU A 122 1.11 -10.14 -2.48
CA LEU A 122 1.93 -9.31 -1.62
C LEU A 122 3.42 -9.65 -1.74
N ASP A 123 3.79 -10.92 -1.79
CA ASP A 123 5.18 -11.35 -1.97
C ASP A 123 5.69 -10.97 -3.39
N ALA A 124 4.84 -11.03 -4.42
CA ALA A 124 5.19 -10.55 -5.76
C ALA A 124 5.45 -9.04 -5.78
N VAL A 125 4.63 -8.24 -5.08
CA VAL A 125 4.86 -6.80 -4.92
C VAL A 125 6.13 -6.52 -4.11
N ALA A 126 6.40 -7.27 -3.05
CA ALA A 126 7.64 -7.12 -2.26
C ALA A 126 8.90 -7.45 -3.08
N SER A 127 8.85 -8.50 -3.89
CA SER A 127 9.90 -8.84 -4.84
C SER A 127 10.09 -7.74 -5.88
N TRP A 128 8.98 -7.18 -6.39
CA TRP A 128 9.04 -6.06 -7.32
C TRP A 128 9.66 -4.83 -6.66
N GLU A 129 9.17 -4.40 -5.49
CA GLU A 129 9.69 -3.27 -4.69
C GLU A 129 11.21 -3.35 -4.54
N SER A 130 11.72 -4.52 -4.17
CA SER A 130 13.14 -4.76 -3.94
C SER A 130 13.99 -4.55 -5.20
N ASN A 131 13.38 -4.74 -6.37
CA ASN A 131 14.03 -4.66 -7.67
C ASN A 131 13.64 -3.40 -8.47
N ILE A 132 12.90 -2.44 -7.89
CA ILE A 132 12.47 -1.23 -8.60
C ILE A 132 13.69 -0.43 -9.07
N GLY A 133 14.01 -0.59 -10.36
CA GLY A 133 15.01 0.14 -11.13
C GLY A 133 14.38 0.89 -12.30
N ALA A 134 15.19 1.43 -13.21
CA ALA A 134 14.66 2.03 -14.44
C ALA A 134 14.06 0.93 -15.34
N GLY A 135 12.78 1.06 -15.70
CA GLY A 135 12.10 0.16 -16.66
C GLY A 135 11.42 -1.08 -16.06
N THR A 136 11.34 -1.23 -14.74
CA THR A 136 10.61 -2.37 -14.13
C THR A 136 9.10 -2.16 -14.19
N VAL A 137 8.37 -3.17 -14.68
CA VAL A 137 6.91 -3.17 -14.76
C VAL A 137 6.32 -3.77 -13.48
N ALA A 138 5.20 -3.22 -13.01
CA ALA A 138 4.45 -3.76 -11.89
C ALA A 138 4.10 -5.25 -12.11
N PRO A 139 4.14 -6.09 -11.06
CA PRO A 139 3.81 -7.50 -11.19
C PRO A 139 2.37 -7.65 -11.66
N GLN A 140 2.17 -8.52 -12.63
CA GLN A 140 0.84 -8.87 -13.11
C GLN A 140 0.09 -9.55 -11.97
N LEU A 141 -1.00 -8.94 -11.51
CA LEU A 141 -1.97 -9.63 -10.68
C LEU A 141 -2.53 -10.75 -11.56
N LYS A 142 -2.16 -12.01 -11.29
CA LYS A 142 -2.72 -13.14 -12.04
C LYS A 142 -4.23 -12.95 -12.03
N ALA A 143 -4.84 -12.90 -13.20
CA ALA A 143 -6.28 -12.79 -13.38
C ALA A 143 -6.97 -14.04 -12.81
N ARG A 144 -7.07 -14.12 -11.47
CA ARG A 144 -8.12 -14.86 -10.78
C ARG A 144 -9.31 -13.94 -10.48
N ALA A 145 -9.34 -12.74 -11.07
CA ALA A 145 -10.54 -11.96 -11.33
C ALA A 145 -11.52 -12.66 -12.32
N ALA A 146 -11.39 -13.97 -12.54
CA ALA A 146 -12.44 -14.83 -13.05
C ALA A 146 -13.51 -15.14 -11.97
N LEU A 147 -13.83 -14.17 -11.11
CA LEU A 147 -14.95 -14.21 -10.15
C LEU A 147 -15.98 -13.15 -10.61
N GLY A 148 -17.05 -13.47 -11.31
CA GLY A 148 -17.53 -14.77 -11.77
C GLY A 148 -18.32 -14.67 -13.07
N VAL A 149 -17.70 -15.08 -14.16
CA VAL A 149 -18.43 -15.55 -15.34
C VAL A 149 -18.73 -17.02 -15.14
N ALA A 150 -19.47 -17.33 -14.07
CA ALA A 150 -20.18 -18.60 -13.95
C ALA A 150 -21.61 -18.39 -14.48
N ARG A 151 -21.72 -18.47 -15.80
CA ARG A 151 -22.78 -19.18 -16.52
C ARG A 151 -24.23 -18.72 -16.28
N ALA A 152 -24.72 -17.88 -17.19
CA ALA A 152 -26.10 -17.98 -17.68
C ALA A 152 -26.11 -17.77 -19.21
N ALA A 153 -25.63 -18.77 -19.94
CA ALA A 153 -25.96 -18.92 -21.35
C ALA A 153 -27.39 -19.46 -21.45
N ALA A 154 -28.32 -18.56 -21.81
CA ALA A 154 -29.53 -18.61 -22.66
C ALA A 154 -30.34 -19.94 -22.84
N PRO A 155 -31.65 -19.87 -23.21
CA PRO A 155 -31.98 -19.53 -24.59
C PRO A 155 -33.13 -18.54 -24.80
N LEU A 156 -33.12 -17.99 -26.02
CA LEU A 156 -34.17 -17.23 -26.70
C LEU A 156 -35.39 -18.10 -27.07
N GLY A 157 -36.57 -17.48 -27.17
CA GLY A 157 -37.80 -18.00 -27.81
C GLY A 157 -38.92 -18.27 -26.80
N VAL A 158 -40.14 -17.75 -26.91
CA VAL A 158 -40.91 -17.12 -28.00
C VAL A 158 -41.71 -15.95 -27.42
#